data_AF-A0A7W5UTQ3-F1
#
_entry.id   AF-A0A7W5UTQ3-F1
#
_cell.length_a   1.000
_cell.length_b   1.000
_cell.length_c   1.000
_cell.angle_alpha   90.00
_cell.angle_beta   90.00
_cell.angle_gamma   90.00
#
_symmetry.space_group_name_H-M   'P 1'
#
loop_
_entity.id
_entity.type
_entity.pdbx_description
1 polymer ?
#
loop_
_entity_poly.entity_id
_entity_poly.type
_entity_poly.pdbx_seq_one_letter_code
_entity_poly.pdbx_strand_id
1 'polypeptide(L)' 'MVAAVRPDILKAIVDAVSVKQLALPEEIARGMVFLASDEAGFINGETLSINGGRYITV' A
#
# COMPACT_ATOMS: atom_id res chain seq x y z
N MET A 1 -5.37 9.98 -9.42
CA MET A 1 -6.17 9.08 -10.29
C MET A 1 -7.32 8.34 -9.59
N VAL A 2 -7.72 8.68 -8.36
CA VAL A 2 -8.90 8.08 -7.67
C VAL A 2 -10.19 8.90 -7.86
N ALA A 3 -10.06 10.19 -8.19
CA ALA A 3 -11.18 11.12 -8.26
C ALA A 3 -12.25 10.80 -9.34
N ALA A 4 -11.98 9.86 -10.26
CA ALA A 4 -12.92 9.45 -11.30
C ALA A 4 -13.70 8.16 -10.96
N VAL A 5 -13.47 7.56 -9.79
CA VAL A 5 -14.15 6.33 -9.38
C VAL A 5 -15.51 6.67 -8.77
N ARG A 6 -16.56 5.93 -9.18
CA ARG A 6 -17.90 6.09 -8.60
C ARG A 6 -17.85 5.88 -7.07
N PRO A 7 -18.59 6.67 -6.27
CA PRO A 7 -18.50 6.61 -4.81
C PRO A 7 -18.77 5.23 -4.21
N ASP A 8 -19.70 4.47 -4.76
CA ASP A 8 -20.04 3.11 -4.31
C ASP A 8 -18.89 2.12 -4.52
N ILE A 9 -18.19 2.23 -5.65
CA ILE A 9 -17.00 1.41 -5.95
C ILE A 9 -15.83 1.81 -5.05
N LEU A 10 -15.62 3.11 -4.85
CA LEU A 10 -14.60 3.62 -3.94
C LEU A 10 -14.83 3.09 -2.51
N LYS A 11 -16.08 3.10 -2.05
CA LYS A 11 -16.44 2.55 -0.74
C LYS A 11 -16.14 1.05 -0.66
N ALA A 12 -16.52 0.26 -1.66
CA ALA A 12 -16.25 -1.17 -1.68
C ALA A 12 -14.74 -1.47 -1.63
N ILE A 13 -13.92 -0.67 -2.32
CA ILE A 13 -12.45 -0.78 -2.27
C ILE A 13 -11.93 -0.50 -0.86
N VAL A 14 -12.39 0.58 -0.22
CA VAL A 14 -11.97 0.98 1.13
C VAL A 14 -12.40 -0.07 2.16
N ASP A 15 -13.61 -0.61 2.05
CA ASP A 15 -14.14 -1.63 2.95
C ASP A 15 -13.32 -2.94 2.88
N ALA A 16 -12.78 -3.28 1.70
CA ALA A 16 -11.92 -4.44 1.49
C ALA A 16 -10.50 -4.28 2.07
N VAL A 17 -10.07 -3.05 2.38
CA VAL A 17 -8.78 -2.79 3.03
C VAL A 17 -8.96 -2.88 4.54
N SER A 18 -8.05 -3.56 5.25
CA SER A 18 -8.16 -3.74 6.71
C SER A 18 -8.03 -2.42 7.47
N VAL A 19 -7.13 -1.53 7.03
CA VAL A 19 -6.96 -0.18 7.63
C VAL A 19 -8.06 0.82 7.25
N LYS A 20 -9.07 0.41 6.46
CA LYS A 20 -10.24 1.22 6.09
C LYS A 20 -9.92 2.58 5.45
N GLN A 21 -8.83 2.63 4.68
CA GLN A 21 -8.46 3.80 3.90
C GLN A 21 -7.67 3.42 2.65
N LEU A 22 -7.56 4.36 1.71
CA LEU A 22 -6.59 4.27 0.63
C LEU A 22 -5.25 4.83 1.11
N ALA A 23 -4.16 4.16 0.71
CA ALA A 23 -2.83 4.66 1.01
C ALA A 23 -2.59 6.02 0.32
N LEU A 24 -1.93 6.91 1.06
CA LEU A 24 -1.35 8.13 0.51
C LEU A 24 -0.08 7.79 -0.28
N PRO A 25 0.28 8.57 -1.32
CA PRO A 25 1.51 8.36 -2.07
C PRO A 25 2.75 8.29 -1.17
N GLU A 26 2.79 9.10 -0.12
CA GLU A 26 3.89 9.17 0.84
C GLU A 26 4.02 7.88 1.66
N GLU A 27 2.93 7.16 1.92
CA GLU A 27 2.95 5.87 2.61
C GLU A 27 3.65 4.79 1.79
N ILE A 28 3.44 4.80 0.47
CA ILE A 28 4.15 3.89 -0.45
C ILE A 28 5.61 4.33 -0.59
N ALA A 29 5.86 5.64 -0.76
CA ALA A 29 7.19 6.18 -0.98
C ALA A 29 8.15 5.87 0.17
N ARG A 30 7.68 5.88 1.42
CA ARG A 30 8.52 5.52 2.59
C ARG A 30 9.11 4.11 2.49
N GLY A 31 8.34 3.13 2.02
CA GLY A 31 8.85 1.78 1.79
C GLY A 31 9.93 1.75 0.72
N MET A 32 9.77 2.54 -0.35
CA MET A 32 10.77 2.64 -1.42
C MET A 32 12.05 3.34 -0.94
N VAL A 33 11.92 4.42 -0.15
CA VAL A 33 13.06 5.13 0.46
C VAL A 33 13.85 4.20 1.37
N PHE A 34 13.18 3.37 2.18
CA PHE A 34 13.84 2.35 3.00
C PHE A 34 14.60 1.34 2.12
N LEU A 35 13.97 0.79 1.09
CA LEU A 35 14.63 -0.17 0.19
C LEU A 35 15.81 0.42 -0.59
N ALA A 36 15.82 1.74 -0.80
CA ALA A 36 16.93 2.45 -1.43
C ALA A 36 18.04 2.86 -0.44
N SER A 37 17.84 2.68 0.87
CA SER A 37 18.81 3.05 1.89
C SER A 37 19.83 1.93 2.16
N ASP A 38 20.98 2.30 2.74
CA ASP A 38 22.02 1.34 3.13
C ASP A 38 21.53 0.29 4.15
N GLU A 39 20.48 0.60 4.92
CA GLU A 39 19.89 -0.30 5.91
C GLU A 39 19.24 -1.54 5.28
N ALA A 40 18.80 -1.44 4.02
CA ALA A 40 18.18 -2.53 3.29
C ALA A 40 19.18 -3.43 2.54
N GLY A 41 20.48 -3.30 2.79
CA GLY A 41 21.55 -3.93 1.99
C GLY A 41 21.52 -5.47 1.86
N PHE A 42 20.71 -6.17 2.66
CA PHE A 42 20.52 -7.63 2.57
C PHE A 42 19.13 -8.04 2.04
N ILE A 43 18.30 -7.08 1.62
CA ILE A 43 16.96 -7.32 1.09
C ILE A 43 17.04 -7.25 -0.45
N ASN A 44 16.99 -8.39 -1.11
CA ASN A 44 17.01 -8.49 -2.57
C ASN A 44 16.16 -9.68 -3.06
N GLY A 45 15.58 -9.55 -4.25
CA GLY A 45 14.74 -10.61 -4.86
C GLY A 45 13.34 -10.72 -4.25
N GLU A 46 12.97 -9.82 -3.35
CA GLU A 46 11.70 -9.85 -2.62
C GLU A 46 10.65 -8.89 -3.21
N THR A 47 9.37 -9.23 -3.00
CA THR A 47 8.25 -8.34 -3.33
C THR A 47 7.64 -7.75 -2.06
N LEU A 48 7.85 -6.45 -1.83
CA LEU A 48 7.28 -5.74 -0.68
C LEU A 48 5.82 -5.35 -0.93
N SER A 49 4.88 -5.99 -0.23
CA SER A 49 3.46 -5.64 -0.29
C SER A 49 3.10 -4.52 0.69
N ILE A 50 2.79 -3.33 0.17
CA ILE A 50 2.27 -2.18 0.94
C ILE A 50 0.80 -1.96 0.56
N ASN A 51 -0.11 -2.69 1.20
CA ASN A 51 -1.51 -2.78 0.75
C ASN A 51 -2.57 -2.54 1.85
N GLY A 52 -2.16 -2.09 3.04
CA GLY A 52 -3.09 -1.85 4.14
C GLY A 52 -3.83 -3.10 4.66
N GLY A 53 -3.25 -4.28 4.43
CA GLY A 53 -3.83 -5.56 4.85
C GLY A 53 -5.00 -6.03 3.98
N ARG A 54 -4.96 -5.79 2.67
CA ARG A 54 -6.06 -6.14 1.75
C ARG A 54 -6.14 -7.63 1.40
N TYR A 55 -5.00 -8.31 1.25
CA TYR A 55 -4.97 -9.71 0.80
C TYR A 55 -4.17 -10.67 1.71
N ILE A 56 -3.34 -10.13 2.62
CA ILE A 56 -2.63 -10.92 3.63
C ILE A 56 -3.17 -10.44 4.99
N THR A 57 -4.24 -11.08 5.44
CA THR A 57 -4.86 -10.87 6.75
C THR A 57 -4.60 -12.09 7.61
N VAL A 58 -4.13 -11.88 8.83
CA VAL A 58 -4.09 -12.92 9.88
C VAL A 58 -5.50 -13.23 10.39
#